data_AF-A0A5K1E5T6-F1
#
_entry.id   AF-A0A5K1E5T6-F1
#
_cell.length_a   1.000
_cell.length_b   1.000
_cell.length_c   1.000
_cell.angle_alpha   90.00
_cell.angle_beta   90.00
_cell.angle_gamma   90.00
#
_symmetry.space_group_name_H-M   'P 1'
#
loop_
_entity.id
_entity.type
_entity.pdbx_description
1 polymer ?
#
loop_
_entity_poly.entity_id
_entity_poly.type
_entity_poly.pdbx_seq_one_letter_code
_entity_poly.pdbx_strand_id
1 'polypeptide(L)'
;ILIYCRSSVQPEFHWPEGQKLFTLDVLYLHDKPSPDNCPQKVYDTLVDALEHVGEHEGYIFESGGGLTRVLFKQMCLLLSHPQQRCSQEDLDIPKSVTKKVPVTEGHPVKEEETPHGSNQ
;
A
#
# COMPACT_ATOMS: atom_id res chain seq x y z
N ILE A 1 3.89 2.12 15.53
CA ILE A 1 3.60 3.03 14.39
C ILE A 1 3.94 4.46 14.80
N LEU A 2 4.78 5.13 14.03
CA LEU A 2 5.18 6.53 14.14
C LEU A 2 4.62 7.32 12.95
N ILE A 3 3.92 8.42 13.20
CA ILE A 3 3.55 9.40 12.17
C ILE A 3 4.48 10.59 12.33
N TYR A 4 5.39 10.78 11.39
CA TYR A 4 6.41 11.84 11.44
C TYR A 4 6.11 12.92 10.41
N CYS A 5 5.98 14.17 10.87
CA CYS A 5 5.56 15.29 10.01
C CYS A 5 6.59 16.43 9.92
N ARG A 6 7.76 16.30 10.57
CA ARG A 6 8.79 17.36 10.60
C ARG A 6 9.82 17.13 9.52
N SER A 7 9.62 17.66 8.32
CA SER A 7 10.50 17.36 7.20
C SER A 7 11.90 17.99 7.24
N SER A 8 12.14 18.92 8.17
CA SER A 8 13.42 19.64 8.32
C SER A 8 14.25 19.17 9.53
N VAL A 9 13.75 18.22 10.31
CA VAL A 9 14.42 17.75 11.52
C VAL A 9 14.53 16.25 11.51
N GLN A 10 15.72 15.75 11.80
CA GLN A 10 15.96 14.32 11.94
C GLN A 10 15.43 13.87 13.32
N PRO A 11 14.65 12.79 13.39
CA PRO A 11 14.29 12.20 14.68
C PRO A 11 15.52 11.59 15.35
N GLU A 12 15.53 11.63 16.69
CA GLU A 12 16.53 10.93 17.51
C GLU A 12 15.90 9.66 18.08
N PHE A 13 16.64 8.56 18.00
CA PHE A 13 16.17 7.26 18.48
C PHE A 13 17.08 6.72 19.57
N HIS A 14 16.46 6.30 20.67
CA HIS A 14 17.13 5.63 21.78
C HIS A 14 16.46 4.27 21.96
N TRP A 15 17.05 3.24 21.34
CA TRP A 15 16.49 1.90 21.38
C TRP A 15 16.83 1.20 22.70
N PRO A 16 15.84 0.57 23.36
CA PRO A 16 16.14 -0.28 24.51
C PRO A 16 16.92 -1.51 24.04
N GLU A 17 18.02 -1.83 24.73
CA GLU A 17 18.83 -3.00 24.44
C GLU A 17 18.04 -4.30 24.64
N GLY A 18 18.17 -5.25 23.71
CA GLY A 18 17.66 -6.62 23.85
C GLY A 18 16.18 -6.85 23.49
N GLN A 19 15.47 -5.86 22.93
CA GLN A 19 14.07 -6.01 22.52
C GLN A 19 13.90 -6.56 21.10
N LYS A 20 14.09 -7.87 20.93
CA LYS A 20 13.97 -8.58 19.63
C LYS A 20 12.58 -8.47 18.96
N LEU A 21 11.52 -8.34 19.78
CA LEU A 21 10.13 -8.30 19.32
C LEU A 21 9.59 -6.89 19.09
N PHE A 22 10.41 -5.86 19.30
CA PHE A 22 9.98 -4.51 19.04
C PHE A 22 9.87 -4.26 17.52
N THR A 23 8.81 -3.56 17.11
CA THR A 23 8.51 -3.30 15.70
C THR A 23 8.23 -1.81 15.51
N LEU A 24 8.82 -1.24 14.46
CA LEU A 24 8.57 0.15 14.07
C LEU A 24 8.01 0.20 12.66
N ASP A 25 6.92 0.93 12.52
CA ASP A 25 6.39 1.34 11.23
C ASP A 25 6.33 2.84 11.19
N VAL A 26 6.57 3.44 10.03
CA VAL A 26 6.64 4.89 9.85
C VAL A 26 5.70 5.34 8.74
N LEU A 27 4.91 6.37 9.04
CA LEU A 27 4.24 7.21 8.06
C LEU A 27 4.96 8.57 8.07
N TYR A 28 5.73 8.84 7.02
CA TYR A 28 6.45 10.09 6.86
C TYR A 28 5.69 11.05 5.95
N LEU A 29 5.25 12.16 6.53
CA LEU A 29 4.59 13.26 5.84
C LEU A 29 5.53 14.43 5.79
N HIS A 30 5.71 14.99 4.59
CA HIS A 30 6.70 16.04 4.40
C HIS A 30 6.22 17.11 3.45
N ASP A 31 6.78 18.31 3.68
CA ASP A 31 6.71 19.40 2.73
C ASP A 31 7.72 19.19 1.60
N LYS A 32 7.57 19.98 0.54
CA LYS A 32 8.52 19.96 -0.58
C LYS A 32 9.92 20.36 -0.11
N PRO A 33 10.97 19.82 -0.73
CA PRO A 33 12.34 20.26 -0.48
C PRO A 33 12.50 21.77 -0.66
N SER A 34 13.30 22.38 0.21
CA SER A 34 13.68 23.80 0.17
C SER A 34 15.10 23.97 0.74
N PRO A 35 15.74 25.14 0.64
CA PRO A 35 17.07 25.34 1.20
C PRO A 35 17.20 24.97 2.70
N ASP A 36 16.13 25.19 3.47
CA ASP A 36 16.08 24.89 4.90
C ASP A 36 15.36 23.56 5.21
N ASN A 37 14.93 22.83 4.17
CA ASN A 37 14.14 21.61 4.29
C ASN A 37 14.70 20.50 3.40
N CYS A 38 15.31 19.49 4.00
CA CYS A 38 15.81 18.32 3.29
C CYS A 38 15.02 17.07 3.71
N PRO A 39 13.83 16.82 3.12
CA PRO A 39 13.02 15.65 3.45
C PRO A 39 13.75 14.33 3.29
N GLN A 40 14.66 14.24 2.31
CA GLN A 40 15.47 13.05 2.06
C GLN A 40 16.31 12.68 3.27
N LYS A 41 16.97 13.66 3.89
CA LYS A 41 17.81 13.41 5.08
C LYS A 41 17.00 12.84 6.24
N VAL A 42 15.76 13.31 6.40
CA VAL A 42 14.83 12.81 7.41
C VAL A 42 14.36 11.40 7.05
N TYR A 43 14.02 11.15 5.78
CA TYR A 43 13.66 9.82 5.28
C TYR A 43 14.78 8.80 5.54
N ASP A 44 16.02 9.14 5.20
CA ASP A 44 17.19 8.29 5.41
C ASP A 44 17.35 7.94 6.91
N THR A 45 17.18 8.92 7.80
CA THR A 45 17.22 8.68 9.26
C THR A 45 16.11 7.73 9.72
N LEU A 46 14.92 7.82 9.12
CA LEU A 46 13.79 6.95 9.42
C LEU A 46 14.05 5.52 8.91
N VAL A 47 14.64 5.36 7.73
CA VAL A 47 15.05 4.05 7.19
C VAL A 47 16.09 3.41 8.09
N ASP A 48 17.15 4.14 8.44
CA ASP A 48 18.19 3.65 9.36
C ASP A 48 17.56 3.19 10.68
N ALA A 49 16.62 3.95 11.23
CA ALA A 49 15.90 3.59 12.43
C ALA A 49 15.13 2.26 12.28
N LEU A 50 14.41 2.05 11.17
CA LEU A 50 13.70 0.80 10.90
C LEU A 50 14.63 -0.40 10.79
N GLU A 51 15.80 -0.25 10.17
CA GLU A 51 16.76 -1.35 9.99
C GLU A 51 17.36 -1.84 11.32
N HIS A 52 17.44 -0.98 12.33
CA HIS A 52 18.10 -1.29 13.61
C HIS A 52 17.16 -1.76 14.72
N VAL A 53 15.85 -1.61 14.55
CA VAL A 53 14.88 -1.60 15.65
C VAL A 53 14.42 -2.99 16.12
N GLY A 54 14.49 -4.01 15.26
CA GLY A 54 13.89 -5.31 15.53
C GLY A 54 14.16 -6.35 14.44
N GLU A 55 13.71 -7.58 14.70
CA GLU A 55 13.93 -8.72 13.79
C GLU A 55 12.96 -8.76 12.60
N HIS A 56 11.82 -8.08 12.71
CA HIS A 56 10.80 -8.05 11.66
C HIS A 56 10.91 -6.74 10.87
N GLU A 57 10.81 -6.84 9.54
CA GLU A 57 10.79 -5.70 8.63
C GLU A 57 9.71 -4.70 9.05
N GLY A 58 10.13 -3.45 9.29
CA GLY A 58 9.23 -2.31 9.48
C GLY A 58 8.72 -1.79 8.14
N TYR A 59 7.49 -1.29 8.11
CA TYR A 59 6.98 -0.58 6.93
C TYR A 59 7.25 0.91 7.03
N ILE A 60 7.71 1.52 5.94
CA ILE A 60 7.86 2.97 5.80
C ILE A 60 7.08 3.46 4.59
N PHE A 61 6.11 4.36 4.82
CA PHE A 61 5.40 5.04 3.75
C PHE A 61 5.70 6.53 3.78
N GLU A 62 6.01 7.09 2.61
CA GLU A 62 6.24 8.52 2.42
C GLU A 62 5.05 9.16 1.67
N SER A 63 4.68 10.39 2.04
CA SER A 63 3.79 11.20 1.20
C SER A 63 4.09 12.70 1.31
N GLY A 64 4.35 13.33 0.16
CA GLY A 64 4.40 14.78 0.02
C GLY A 64 2.99 15.37 -0.06
N GLY A 65 2.67 16.36 0.79
CA GLY A 65 1.39 17.09 0.75
C GLY A 65 0.15 16.34 1.29
N GLY A 66 0.31 15.15 1.86
CA GLY A 66 -0.62 14.56 2.82
C GLY A 66 -2.07 14.32 2.34
N LEU A 67 -2.27 13.78 1.13
CA LEU A 67 -3.63 13.46 0.67
C LEU A 67 -4.31 12.47 1.63
N THR A 68 -5.46 12.86 2.21
CA THR A 68 -6.20 12.06 3.20
C THR A 68 -6.48 10.63 2.74
N ARG A 69 -6.77 10.44 1.44
CA ARG A 69 -7.02 9.11 0.86
C ARG A 69 -5.79 8.20 0.89
N VAL A 70 -4.60 8.77 0.63
CA VAL A 70 -3.33 8.02 0.64
C VAL A 70 -3.01 7.59 2.07
N LEU A 71 -3.12 8.54 3.01
CA LEU A 71 -2.95 8.28 4.44
C LEU A 71 -3.89 7.19 4.96
N PHE A 72 -5.17 7.28 4.61
CA PHE A 72 -6.14 6.26 5.00
C PHE A 72 -5.76 4.87 4.47
N LYS A 73 -5.36 4.77 3.19
CA LYS A 73 -4.90 3.49 2.62
C LYS A 73 -3.69 2.94 3.39
N GLN A 74 -2.68 3.78 3.63
CA GLN A 74 -1.46 3.38 4.35
C GLN A 74 -1.78 2.91 5.78
N MET A 75 -2.65 3.62 6.49
CA MET A 75 -3.12 3.21 7.82
C MET A 75 -3.83 1.84 7.80
N CYS A 76 -4.63 1.55 6.77
CA CYS A 76 -5.27 0.24 6.63
C CYS A 76 -4.25 -0.88 6.41
N LEU A 77 -3.14 -0.64 5.70
CA LEU A 77 -2.07 -1.63 5.52
C LEU A 77 -1.37 -1.97 6.84
N LEU A 78 -1.22 -0.96 7.71
CA LEU A 78 -0.61 -1.09 9.04
C LEU A 78 -1.49 -1.80 10.08
N LEU A 79 -2.72 -2.20 9.74
CA LEU A 79 -3.55 -3.05 10.62
C LEU A 79 -3.06 -4.50 10.67
N SER A 80 -2.22 -4.90 9.71
CA SER A 80 -1.65 -6.24 9.65
C SER A 80 -0.67 -6.50 10.81
N HIS A 81 -0.74 -7.69 11.40
CA HIS A 81 0.18 -8.06 12.48
C HIS A 81 1.62 -8.13 11.95
N PRO A 82 2.63 -7.52 12.63
CA PRO A 82 4.00 -7.46 12.13
C PRO A 82 4.62 -8.83 11.78
N GLN A 83 4.23 -9.89 12.49
CA GLN A 83 4.73 -11.25 12.23
C GLN A 83 3.92 -12.04 11.18
N GLN A 84 2.82 -11.49 10.67
CA GLN A 84 1.92 -12.18 9.73
C GLN A 84 1.76 -11.42 8.41
N ARG A 85 2.30 -10.20 8.31
CA ARG A 85 2.28 -9.41 7.08
C ARG A 85 3.40 -9.85 6.12
N CYS A 86 3.21 -9.59 4.83
CA CYS A 86 4.22 -9.84 3.81
C CYS A 86 5.35 -8.79 3.87
N SER A 87 6.32 -8.84 2.96
CA SER A 87 7.27 -7.74 2.81
C SER A 87 6.57 -6.47 2.31
N GLN A 88 7.17 -5.30 2.49
CA GLN A 88 6.60 -4.07 1.95
C GLN A 88 6.54 -4.10 0.40
N GLU A 89 7.50 -4.76 -0.23
CA GLU A 89 7.61 -4.94 -1.68
C GLU A 89 6.43 -5.75 -2.25
N ASP A 90 5.83 -6.63 -1.45
CA ASP A 90 4.72 -7.50 -1.83
C ASP A 90 3.32 -6.89 -1.64
N LEU A 91 3.22 -5.66 -1.10
CA LEU A 91 1.93 -5.01 -0.79
C LEU A 91 1.08 -4.67 -2.02
N ASP A 92 1.62 -4.81 -3.24
CA ASP A 92 0.91 -4.55 -4.51
C ASP A 92 -0.14 -5.63 -4.88
N ILE A 93 -0.54 -6.47 -3.93
CA ILE A 93 -1.58 -7.49 -4.09
C ILE A 93 -2.84 -7.02 -3.32
N PRO A 94 -3.94 -6.69 -4.03
CA PRO A 94 -4.54 -7.60 -4.99
C PRO A 94 -4.61 -7.03 -6.41
N LYS A 95 -4.13 -7.81 -7.39
CA LYS A 95 -4.64 -7.69 -8.76
C LYS A 95 -6.17 -7.78 -8.69
N SER A 96 -6.84 -6.68 -9.02
CA SER A 96 -8.29 -6.59 -9.11
C SER A 96 -8.86 -7.85 -9.78
N VAL A 97 -9.61 -8.67 -9.01
CA VAL A 97 -10.42 -9.77 -9.55
C VAL A 97 -11.72 -9.19 -10.13
N THR A 98 -11.62 -8.09 -10.87
CA THR A 98 -12.77 -7.49 -11.53
C THR A 98 -12.60 -7.65 -13.03
N LYS A 99 -13.44 -8.54 -13.58
CA LYS A 99 -13.64 -8.88 -15.01
C LYS A 99 -12.79 -10.01 -15.59
N LYS A 100 -13.05 -11.25 -15.13
CA LYS A 100 -13.31 -12.32 -16.11
C LYS A 100 -14.82 -12.28 -16.41
N VAL A 101 -15.20 -11.44 -17.38
CA VAL A 101 -16.50 -11.59 -18.04
C VAL A 101 -16.42 -12.94 -18.78
N PRO A 102 -17.36 -13.87 -18.61
CA PRO A 102 -17.42 -15.03 -19.48
C PRO A 102 -17.61 -14.49 -20.90
N VAL A 103 -16.70 -14.81 -21.81
CA VAL A 103 -16.96 -14.63 -23.25
C VAL A 103 -18.11 -15.59 -23.54
N THR A 104 -19.32 -15.07 -23.60
CA THR A 104 -20.47 -15.80 -24.15
C THR A 104 -20.16 -15.96 -25.63
N GLU A 105 -19.73 -17.16 -26.04
CA GLU A 105 -19.65 -17.50 -27.45
C GLU A 105 -21.05 -17.39 -28.06
N GLY A 106 -21.23 -16.38 -28.91
CA GLY A 106 -22.44 -16.24 -29.72
C GLY A 106 -22.43 -17.30 -30.81
N HIS A 107 -23.26 -18.33 -30.66
CA HIS A 107 -23.65 -19.17 -31.79
C HIS A 107 -24.67 -18.41 -32.65
N PRO A 108 -24.45 -18.22 -33.96
CA PRO A 108 -25.48 -17.74 -34.86
C PRO A 108 -26.42 -18.92 -35.20
N VAL A 109 -27.65 -18.88 -34.71
CA VAL A 109 -28.71 -19.75 -35.24
C VAL A 109 -29.19 -19.11 -36.53
N LYS A 110 -28.93 -19.77 -37.65
CA LYS A 110 -29.50 -19.46 -38.96
C LYS A 110 -31.01 -19.66 -38.89
N GLU A 111 -31.77 -18.62 -39.24
CA GLU A 111 -33.18 -18.74 -39.60
C GLU A 111 -33.27 -19.43 -40.97
N GLU A 112 -34.03 -20.52 -41.03
CA GLU A 112 -34.42 -21.20 -42.27
C GLU A 112 -35.95 -21.09 -42.38
N GLU A 113 -36.43 -20.45 -43.46
CA GLU A 113 -37.84 -20.14 -43.72
C GLU A 113 -38.65 -21.37 -44.20
N THR A 114 -39.74 -21.70 -43.47
CA THR A 114 -41.10 -22.12 -43.91
C THR A 114 -41.28 -23.37 -44.83
N PRO A 115 -42.49 -23.94 -45.11
CA PRO A 115 -43.88 -23.47 -44.84
C PRO A 115 -44.95 -24.55 -44.44
N HIS A 116 -46.22 -24.07 -44.34
CA HIS A 116 -47.54 -24.76 -44.33
C HIS A 116 -48.08 -25.26 -42.97
N GLY A 117 -49.35 -25.08 -42.58
CA GLY A 117 -50.53 -24.47 -43.19
C GLY A 117 -51.80 -24.67 -42.32
N SER A 118 -52.77 -23.77 -42.49
CA SER A 118 -54.24 -23.88 -42.36
C SER A 118 -54.98 -24.31 -41.07
N ASN A 119 -56.06 -23.53 -40.82
CA ASN A 119 -57.29 -23.73 -40.02
C ASN A 119 -57.13 -23.65 -38.48
N GLN A 120 -57.87 -22.81 -37.75
CA GLN A 120 -59.32 -22.58 -37.81
C GLN A 120 -59.67 -21.19 -37.23
#